data_AF-A0AAF0CMJ3-F1
#
_entry.id   AF-A0AAF0CMJ3-F1
#
_cell.length_a   1.000
_cell.length_b   1.000
_cell.length_c   1.000
_cell.angle_alpha   90.00
_cell.angle_beta   90.00
_cell.angle_gamma   90.00
#
_symmetry.space_group_name_H-M   'P 1'
#
loop_
_entity.id
_entity.type
_entity.pdbx_description
1 polymer ?
#
loop_
_entity_poly.entity_id
_entity_poly.type
_entity_poly.pdbx_seq_one_letter_code
_entity_poly.pdbx_strand_id
1 'polypeptide(L)'
;MRSSFIRHTLRFAALASLLISPVLARDIAGTFADKGVKIGDGDSVSLHALFNLQFDAELGRANYGGTAQVRIRPGKSYLNLNFVGSTRLTVDERSWRTVSYEADEGEGTMVRIQSPLVPDDSTVLTLETVSAGKLLQVKVIQLEATSFGPRPRVIGTYLFHRA
;
A
#
# COMPACT_ATOMS: atom_id res chain seq x y z
N MET A 1 0.37 58.26 44.46
CA MET A 1 -0.43 57.90 43.27
C MET A 1 0.44 56.96 42.43
N ARG A 2 0.45 55.65 42.69
CA ARG A 2 -0.42 54.57 42.16
C ARG A 2 -0.56 54.51 40.63
N SER A 3 -0.08 53.38 40.08
CA SER A 3 -0.39 52.75 38.78
C SER A 3 0.29 53.39 37.55
N SER A 4 0.88 52.66 36.60
CA SER A 4 0.35 51.46 35.97
C SER A 4 1.42 50.53 35.37
N PHE A 5 1.02 49.26 35.29
CA PHE A 5 1.79 48.04 35.12
C PHE A 5 2.26 47.75 33.70
N ILE A 6 3.50 47.25 33.62
CA ILE A 6 4.01 46.42 32.52
C ILE A 6 3.24 45.10 32.50
N ARG A 7 2.66 44.73 31.35
CA ARG A 7 2.21 43.35 31.09
C ARG A 7 2.67 42.91 29.70
N HIS A 8 3.88 42.35 29.63
CA HIS A 8 4.25 41.46 28.55
C HIS A 8 3.42 40.18 28.67
N THR A 9 2.42 40.04 27.81
CA THR A 9 1.74 38.76 27.61
C THR A 9 2.49 38.01 26.52
N LEU A 10 3.59 37.33 26.89
CA LEU A 10 4.09 36.21 26.10
C LEU A 10 3.03 35.11 26.16
N ARG A 11 2.16 35.07 25.15
CA ARG A 11 1.35 33.89 24.88
C ARG A 11 2.29 32.82 24.32
N PHE A 12 2.77 31.95 25.19
CA PHE A 12 3.29 30.65 24.80
C PHE A 12 2.15 29.87 24.14
N ALA A 13 2.07 29.93 22.82
CA ALA A 13 1.33 28.94 22.06
C ALA A 13 2.10 27.63 22.23
N ALA A 14 1.61 26.78 23.13
CA ALA A 14 1.99 25.37 23.16
C ALA A 14 1.59 24.81 21.79
N LEU A 15 2.55 24.73 20.88
CA LEU A 15 2.40 23.98 19.64
C LEU A 15 2.26 22.53 20.10
N ALA A 16 1.02 22.08 20.21
CA ALA A 16 0.68 20.69 20.42
C ALA A 16 1.45 19.92 19.35
N SER A 17 2.49 19.22 19.79
CA SER A 17 3.15 18.23 18.97
C SER A 17 2.06 17.24 18.63
N LEU A 18 1.55 17.31 17.41
CA LEU A 18 0.78 16.20 16.85
C LEU A 18 1.75 15.03 16.91
N LEU A 19 1.66 14.26 17.98
CA LEU A 19 2.07 12.87 17.97
C LEU A 19 1.18 12.26 16.91
N ILE A 20 1.66 12.29 15.66
CA ILE A 20 1.20 11.38 14.63
C ILE A 20 1.57 10.01 15.20
N SER A 21 0.64 9.44 15.95
CA SER A 21 0.73 8.08 16.42
C SER A 21 1.02 7.22 15.19
N PRO A 22 2.15 6.50 15.12
CA PRO A 22 2.39 5.50 14.07
C PRO A 22 1.53 4.27 14.39
N VAL A 23 0.22 4.48 14.51
CA VAL A 23 -0.78 3.44 14.74
C VAL A 23 -1.31 3.12 13.35
N LEU A 24 -1.15 1.85 12.93
CA LEU A 24 -1.60 1.21 11.67
C LEU A 24 -0.55 0.80 10.63
N ALA A 25 0.76 0.92 10.88
CA ALA A 25 1.71 0.01 10.23
C ALA A 25 1.66 -1.37 10.93
N ARG A 26 0.49 -2.02 10.93
CA ARG A 26 0.30 -3.36 11.52
C ARG A 26 0.91 -4.38 10.55
N ASP A 27 2.10 -4.88 10.92
CA ASP A 27 2.95 -5.93 10.33
C ASP A 27 2.67 -6.41 8.89
N ILE A 28 2.67 -5.52 7.89
CA ILE A 28 2.80 -5.94 6.48
C ILE A 28 4.28 -6.06 6.04
N ALA A 29 5.21 -5.71 6.93
CA ALA A 29 6.63 -5.82 6.66
C ALA A 29 6.99 -7.30 6.52
N GLY A 30 7.78 -7.68 5.51
CA GLY A 30 8.13 -9.08 5.35
C GLY A 30 8.65 -9.41 3.98
N THR A 31 8.93 -10.69 3.77
CA THR A 31 9.24 -11.24 2.46
C THR A 31 8.10 -12.18 2.10
N PHE A 32 7.55 -12.01 0.91
CA PHE A 32 6.43 -12.79 0.41
C PHE A 32 6.83 -13.46 -0.89
N ALA A 33 6.27 -14.63 -1.16
CA ALA A 33 6.37 -15.27 -2.47
C ALA A 33 5.80 -14.32 -3.52
N ASP A 34 6.48 -14.20 -4.66
CA ASP A 34 5.96 -13.41 -5.77
C ASP A 34 4.72 -14.08 -6.37
N LYS A 35 4.69 -15.42 -6.39
CA LYS A 35 3.52 -16.18 -6.83
C LYS A 35 2.44 -16.20 -5.73
N GLY A 36 1.24 -15.76 -6.07
CA GLY A 36 0.04 -15.86 -5.25
C GLY A 36 -1.13 -16.49 -6.01
N VAL A 37 -2.28 -16.54 -5.36
CA VAL A 37 -3.54 -17.06 -5.91
C VAL A 37 -4.67 -16.08 -5.69
N LYS A 38 -5.58 -15.98 -6.67
CA LYS A 38 -6.81 -15.21 -6.55
C LYS A 38 -7.87 -16.01 -5.79
N ILE A 39 -8.59 -15.37 -4.88
CA ILE A 39 -9.71 -15.96 -4.15
C ILE A 39 -10.90 -16.10 -5.10
N GLY A 40 -11.44 -17.32 -5.23
CA GLY A 40 -12.67 -17.62 -5.97
C GLY A 40 -12.46 -18.54 -7.18
N ASP A 41 -11.46 -18.26 -8.00
CA ASP A 41 -11.12 -19.04 -9.21
C ASP A 41 -9.78 -19.80 -9.09
N GLY A 42 -8.88 -19.38 -8.20
CA GLY A 42 -7.60 -20.04 -7.93
C GLY A 42 -6.49 -19.70 -8.93
N ASP A 43 -6.73 -18.73 -9.82
CA ASP A 43 -5.75 -18.32 -10.82
C ASP A 43 -4.49 -17.76 -10.16
N SER A 44 -3.33 -18.12 -10.71
CA SER A 44 -2.05 -17.65 -10.20
C SER A 44 -1.75 -16.22 -10.67
N VAL A 45 -1.23 -15.39 -9.78
CA VAL A 45 -0.80 -14.03 -10.11
C VAL A 45 0.58 -13.74 -9.51
N SER A 46 1.30 -12.78 -10.09
CA SER A 46 2.55 -12.25 -9.53
C SER A 46 2.27 -10.99 -8.70
N LEU A 47 2.84 -10.92 -7.50
CA LEU A 47 2.75 -9.73 -6.65
C LEU A 47 3.47 -8.55 -7.30
N HIS A 48 4.60 -8.79 -7.95
CA HIS A 48 5.29 -7.82 -8.79
C HIS A 48 4.38 -7.29 -9.91
N ALA A 49 3.65 -8.17 -10.59
CA ALA A 49 2.68 -7.76 -11.62
C ALA A 49 1.55 -6.89 -11.03
N LEU A 50 1.02 -7.21 -9.85
CA LEU A 50 -0.03 -6.40 -9.19
C LEU A 50 0.44 -4.97 -8.92
N PHE A 51 1.67 -4.77 -8.43
CA PHE A 51 2.23 -3.43 -8.21
C PHE A 51 2.57 -2.69 -9.50
N ASN A 52 2.57 -3.37 -10.65
CA ASN A 52 2.67 -2.79 -11.98
C ASN A 52 1.30 -2.62 -12.67
N LEU A 53 0.20 -2.84 -11.94
CA LEU A 53 -1.17 -2.81 -12.47
C LEU A 53 -1.42 -3.82 -13.61
N GLN A 54 -0.69 -4.93 -13.59
CA GLN A 54 -0.81 -6.00 -14.56
C GLN A 54 -1.52 -7.20 -13.92
N PHE A 55 -2.84 -7.25 -14.11
CA PHE A 55 -3.71 -8.25 -13.48
C PHE A 55 -3.88 -9.52 -14.31
N ASP A 56 -3.53 -9.48 -15.60
CA ASP A 56 -3.52 -10.65 -16.47
C ASP A 56 -2.36 -11.58 -16.08
N ALA A 57 -2.68 -12.85 -15.79
CA ALA A 57 -1.72 -13.82 -15.30
C ALA A 57 -0.66 -14.20 -16.36
N GLU A 58 -1.05 -14.28 -17.64
CA GLU A 58 -0.14 -14.64 -18.71
C GLU A 58 0.85 -13.52 -18.97
N LEU A 59 0.35 -12.29 -19.07
CA LEU A 59 1.14 -11.10 -19.31
C LEU A 59 2.04 -10.78 -18.11
N GLY A 60 1.52 -10.93 -16.88
CA GLY A 60 2.30 -10.79 -15.65
C GLY A 60 3.44 -11.80 -15.58
N ARG A 61 3.20 -13.07 -15.95
CA ARG A 61 4.25 -14.09 -16.02
C ARG A 61 5.27 -13.79 -17.12
N ALA A 62 4.85 -13.31 -18.29
CA ALA A 62 5.76 -12.97 -19.37
C ALA A 62 6.73 -11.84 -18.97
N ASN A 63 6.22 -10.82 -18.26
CA ASN A 63 7.00 -9.65 -17.89
C ASN A 63 7.79 -9.82 -16.58
N TYR A 64 7.28 -10.63 -15.64
CA TYR A 64 7.81 -10.70 -14.28
C TYR A 64 8.10 -12.12 -13.78
N GLY A 65 8.03 -13.16 -14.63
CA GLY A 65 8.27 -14.56 -14.24
C GLY A 65 9.67 -14.88 -13.66
N GLY A 66 10.61 -13.93 -13.69
CA GLY A 66 11.94 -14.03 -13.07
C GLY A 66 11.98 -13.66 -11.58
N THR A 67 10.92 -13.09 -11.02
CA THR A 67 10.86 -12.74 -9.59
C THR A 67 10.36 -13.91 -8.76
N ALA A 68 11.07 -14.20 -7.67
CA ALA A 68 10.74 -15.27 -6.74
C ALA A 68 10.06 -14.73 -5.47
N GLN A 69 10.52 -13.57 -4.99
CA GLN A 69 10.05 -12.97 -3.75
C GLN A 69 9.89 -11.45 -3.86
N VAL A 70 8.99 -10.90 -3.06
CA VAL A 70 8.84 -9.46 -2.87
C VAL A 70 9.05 -9.13 -1.41
N ARG A 71 10.03 -8.29 -1.12
CA ARG A 71 10.28 -7.77 0.22
C ARG A 71 9.59 -6.43 0.38
N ILE A 72 8.68 -6.37 1.35
CA ILE A 72 7.89 -5.20 1.70
C ILE A 72 8.47 -4.56 2.96
N ARG A 73 8.76 -3.25 2.88
CA ARG A 73 9.22 -2.45 4.02
C ARG A 73 8.37 -1.18 4.11
N PRO A 74 7.38 -1.11 5.00
CA PRO A 74 6.59 0.09 5.22
C PRO A 74 7.47 1.18 5.87
N GLY A 75 7.37 2.40 5.34
CA GLY A 75 7.88 3.63 5.94
C GLY A 75 6.73 4.53 6.41
N LYS A 76 7.06 5.74 6.87
CA LYS A 76 6.04 6.68 7.41
C LYS A 76 5.04 7.15 6.35
N SER A 77 5.48 7.32 5.11
CA SER A 77 4.67 7.88 4.00
C SER A 77 4.94 7.17 2.66
N TYR A 78 5.62 6.03 2.71
CA TYR A 78 5.99 5.25 1.55
C TYR A 78 5.98 3.76 1.88
N LEU A 79 5.83 2.94 0.84
CA LEU A 79 6.01 1.50 0.86
C LEU A 79 7.18 1.17 -0.06
N ASN A 80 8.27 0.66 0.53
CA ASN A 80 9.39 0.17 -0.25
C ASN A 80 9.18 -1.30 -0.60
N LEU A 81 9.38 -1.62 -1.87
CA LEU A 81 9.28 -2.94 -2.44
C LEU A 81 10.62 -3.28 -3.08
N ASN A 82 11.16 -4.43 -2.72
CA ASN A 82 12.34 -4.99 -3.38
C ASN A 82 11.95 -6.35 -3.97
N PHE A 83 12.09 -6.48 -5.28
CA PHE A 83 11.76 -7.67 -6.04
C PHE A 83 13.01 -8.51 -6.21
N VAL A 84 12.98 -9.74 -5.69
CA VAL A 84 14.14 -10.62 -5.58
C VAL A 84 13.96 -11.82 -6.51
N GLY A 85 14.95 -12.09 -7.35
CA GLY A 85 14.94 -13.24 -8.25
C GLY A 85 15.27 -14.56 -7.56
N SER A 86 15.18 -15.67 -8.29
CA SER A 86 15.48 -17.01 -7.76
C SER A 86 16.93 -17.18 -7.26
N THR A 87 17.86 -16.40 -7.81
CA THR A 87 19.28 -16.35 -7.39
C THR A 87 19.52 -15.49 -6.14
N ARG A 88 18.46 -14.98 -5.50
CA ARG A 88 18.48 -14.02 -4.38
C ARG A 88 19.07 -12.64 -4.69
N LEU A 89 19.32 -12.35 -5.96
CA LEU A 89 19.69 -11.01 -6.40
C LEU A 89 18.44 -10.13 -6.54
N THR A 90 18.56 -8.86 -6.16
CA THR A 90 17.53 -7.85 -6.44
C THR A 90 17.40 -7.67 -7.94
N VAL A 91 16.19 -7.82 -8.47
CA VAL A 91 15.84 -7.61 -9.87
C VAL A 91 15.31 -6.20 -10.09
N ASP A 92 14.54 -5.66 -9.13
CA ASP A 92 13.94 -4.33 -9.18
C ASP A 92 13.72 -3.81 -7.75
N GLU A 93 13.76 -2.50 -7.55
CA GLU A 93 13.43 -1.83 -6.29
C GLU A 93 12.60 -0.59 -6.54
N ARG A 94 11.50 -0.44 -5.80
CA ARG A 94 10.55 0.67 -5.95
C ARG A 94 10.07 1.21 -4.62
N SER A 95 9.77 2.49 -4.63
CA SER A 95 9.14 3.19 -3.51
C SER A 95 7.81 3.76 -3.98
N TRP A 96 6.72 3.30 -3.38
CA TRP A 96 5.40 3.83 -3.63
C TRP A 96 5.00 4.77 -2.51
N ARG A 97 4.45 5.94 -2.84
CA ARG A 97 3.88 6.82 -1.83
C ARG A 97 2.64 6.15 -1.24
N THR A 98 2.60 5.97 0.07
CA THR A 98 1.35 5.55 0.72
C THR A 98 0.41 6.74 0.71
N VAL A 99 -0.84 6.48 0.37
CA VAL A 99 -1.87 7.50 0.36
C VAL A 99 -2.85 7.06 1.41
N SER A 100 -2.86 7.75 2.55
CA SER A 100 -3.86 7.53 3.58
C SER A 100 -5.20 7.96 2.99
N TYR A 101 -6.00 6.99 2.56
CA TYR A 101 -7.41 7.22 2.32
C TYR A 101 -8.13 6.70 3.56
N GLU A 102 -8.80 7.59 4.30
CA GLU A 102 -9.78 7.19 5.31
C GLU A 102 -11.01 6.66 4.57
N ALA A 103 -10.91 5.45 4.01
CA ALA A 103 -12.09 4.63 3.75
C ALA A 103 -12.40 3.89 5.04
N ASP A 104 -13.65 4.02 5.49
CA ASP A 104 -14.34 3.20 6.48
C ASP A 104 -13.60 1.91 6.89
N GLU A 105 -13.26 1.87 8.18
CA GLU A 105 -12.99 0.70 9.02
C GLU A 105 -12.57 -0.60 8.29
N GLY A 106 -11.31 -0.65 7.85
CA GLY A 106 -10.65 -1.89 7.46
C GLY A 106 -9.18 -1.85 7.84
N GLU A 107 -8.74 -2.77 8.71
CA GLU A 107 -7.44 -2.80 9.41
C GLU A 107 -6.18 -3.02 8.51
N GLY A 108 -6.19 -2.60 7.23
CA GLY A 108 -5.12 -2.83 6.25
C GLY A 108 -4.32 -1.57 5.86
N THR A 109 -3.10 -1.77 5.38
CA THR A 109 -2.29 -0.69 4.76
C THR A 109 -2.76 -0.43 3.34
N MET A 110 -3.14 0.81 3.03
CA MET A 110 -3.61 1.20 1.70
C MET A 110 -2.49 1.86 0.87
N VAL A 111 -2.33 1.41 -0.37
CA VAL A 111 -1.42 1.98 -1.37
C VAL A 111 -2.26 2.37 -2.58
N ARG A 112 -2.31 3.67 -2.89
CA ARG A 112 -2.94 4.14 -4.12
C ARG A 112 -1.87 4.29 -5.19
N ILE A 113 -2.09 3.61 -6.31
CA ILE A 113 -1.27 3.66 -7.51
C ILE A 113 -2.09 4.39 -8.57
N GLN A 114 -1.63 5.55 -8.99
CA GLN A 114 -2.24 6.26 -10.10
C GLN A 114 -1.81 5.60 -11.40
N SER A 115 -2.77 5.33 -12.29
CA SER A 115 -2.44 4.77 -13.60
C SER A 115 -1.63 5.79 -14.39
N PRO A 116 -0.48 5.40 -14.97
CA PRO A 116 0.28 6.31 -15.82
C PRO A 116 -0.41 6.57 -17.18
N LEU A 117 -1.36 5.71 -17.56
CA LEU A 117 -2.05 5.77 -18.87
C LEU A 117 -3.35 6.57 -18.83
N VAL A 118 -4.03 6.61 -17.68
CA VAL A 118 -5.31 7.29 -17.50
C VAL A 118 -5.23 8.05 -16.17
N PRO A 119 -4.93 9.36 -16.19
CA PRO A 119 -4.62 10.14 -14.98
C PRO A 119 -5.75 10.15 -13.95
N ASP A 120 -7.01 10.10 -14.39
CA ASP A 120 -8.17 10.15 -13.51
C ASP A 120 -8.56 8.78 -12.94
N ASP A 121 -8.03 7.71 -13.53
CA ASP A 121 -8.19 6.36 -13.02
C ASP A 121 -7.06 6.04 -12.06
N SER A 122 -7.44 5.50 -10.90
CA SER A 122 -6.46 5.05 -9.92
C SER A 122 -6.85 3.71 -9.38
N THR A 123 -5.85 2.88 -9.13
CA THR A 123 -6.02 1.60 -8.48
C THR A 123 -5.58 1.74 -7.03
N VAL A 124 -6.41 1.27 -6.12
CA VAL A 124 -6.07 1.15 -4.69
C VAL A 124 -5.78 -0.32 -4.40
N LEU A 125 -4.62 -0.55 -3.82
CA LEU A 125 -4.24 -1.83 -3.24
C LEU A 125 -4.41 -1.73 -1.72
N THR A 126 -5.23 -2.59 -1.13
CA THR A 126 -5.28 -2.79 0.33
C THR A 126 -4.46 -4.02 0.67
N LEU A 127 -3.45 -3.83 1.51
CA LEU A 127 -2.54 -4.88 1.97
C LEU A 127 -2.84 -5.19 3.44
N GLU A 128 -3.02 -6.45 3.74
CA GLU A 128 -3.31 -6.92 5.10
C GLU A 128 -2.62 -8.25 5.33
N THR A 129 -1.99 -8.44 6.48
CA THR A 129 -1.51 -9.77 6.86
C THR A 129 -2.62 -10.56 7.53
N VAL A 130 -2.89 -11.75 6.99
CA VAL A 130 -3.96 -12.65 7.43
C VAL A 130 -3.38 -13.98 7.89
N SER A 131 -4.23 -14.86 8.44
CA SER A 131 -3.81 -16.20 8.92
C SER A 131 -2.64 -16.15 9.92
N ALA A 132 -2.76 -15.30 10.96
CA ALA A 132 -1.73 -15.05 11.95
C ALA A 132 -0.37 -14.61 11.33
N GLY A 133 -0.43 -13.80 10.28
CA GLY A 133 0.75 -13.23 9.63
C GLY A 133 1.48 -14.18 8.68
N LYS A 134 0.87 -15.31 8.29
CA LYS A 134 1.45 -16.27 7.33
C LYS A 134 1.16 -15.94 5.87
N LEU A 135 0.13 -15.14 5.62
CA LEU A 135 -0.28 -14.73 4.28
C LEU A 135 -0.37 -13.21 4.22
N LEU A 136 -0.02 -12.66 3.07
CA LEU A 136 -0.39 -11.31 2.66
C LEU A 136 -1.64 -11.41 1.80
N GLN A 137 -2.71 -10.75 2.23
CA GLN A 137 -3.88 -10.48 1.42
C GLN A 137 -3.71 -9.14 0.71
N VAL A 138 -3.93 -9.14 -0.60
CA VAL A 138 -3.94 -7.93 -1.43
C VAL A 138 -5.31 -7.82 -2.10
N LYS A 139 -6.07 -6.80 -1.74
CA LYS A 139 -7.33 -6.46 -2.39
C LYS A 139 -7.08 -5.34 -3.41
N VAL A 140 -7.48 -5.56 -4.65
CA VAL A 140 -7.32 -4.62 -5.77
C VAL A 140 -8.66 -3.95 -6.05
N ILE A 141 -8.69 -2.62 -5.99
CA ILE A 141 -9.87 -1.80 -6.22
C ILE A 141 -9.55 -0.78 -7.31
N GLN A 142 -10.30 -0.80 -8.40
CA GLN A 142 -10.26 0.26 -9.41
C GLN A 142 -11.19 1.40 -8.97
N LEU A 143 -10.70 2.63 -9.01
CA LEU A 143 -11.50 3.84 -8.86
C LEU A 143 -11.75 4.40 -10.27
N GLU A 144 -12.98 4.26 -10.73
CA GLU A 144 -13.42 4.76 -12.04
C GLU A 144 -14.00 6.15 -11.90
N ALA A 145 -13.53 7.10 -12.70
CA ALA A 145 -14.10 8.45 -12.71
C ALA A 145 -15.54 8.43 -13.25
N THR A 146 -16.48 8.98 -12.48
CA THR A 146 -17.87 9.17 -12.93
C THR A 146 -18.33 10.60 -12.64
N SER A 147 -19.45 11.01 -13.24
CA SER A 147 -20.04 12.33 -13.00
C SER A 147 -20.44 12.59 -11.54
N PHE A 148 -20.55 11.55 -10.71
CA PHE A 148 -20.89 11.65 -9.28
C PHE A 148 -19.69 11.38 -8.35
N GLY A 149 -18.47 11.39 -8.89
CA GLY A 149 -17.23 11.08 -8.17
C GLY A 149 -16.68 9.70 -8.50
N PRO A 150 -15.53 9.31 -7.90
CA PRO A 150 -14.90 8.03 -8.16
C PRO A 150 -15.76 6.88 -7.62
N ARG A 151 -16.09 5.92 -8.49
CA ARG A 151 -16.81 4.70 -8.11
C ARG A 151 -15.81 3.55 -7.87
N PRO A 152 -15.79 2.93 -6.68
CA PRO A 152 -14.93 1.78 -6.44
C PRO A 152 -15.51 0.52 -7.10
N ARG A 153 -14.66 -0.20 -7.83
CA ARG A 153 -14.92 -1.55 -8.36
C ARG A 153 -13.84 -2.50 -7.88
N VAL A 154 -14.24 -3.58 -7.20
CA VAL A 154 -13.30 -4.63 -6.78
C VAL A 154 -12.89 -5.44 -8.02
N ILE A 155 -11.58 -5.52 -8.28
CA ILE A 155 -11.01 -6.34 -9.36
C ILE A 155 -10.76 -7.77 -8.86
N GLY A 156 -10.25 -7.89 -7.63
CA GLY A 156 -9.97 -9.18 -7.03
C GLY A 156 -9.34 -9.08 -5.65
N THR A 157 -9.29 -10.22 -4.96
CA THR A 157 -8.53 -10.40 -3.72
C THR A 157 -7.57 -11.55 -3.92
N TYR A 158 -6.32 -11.35 -3.54
CA TYR A 158 -5.20 -12.24 -3.83
C TYR A 158 -4.45 -12.58 -2.55
N LEU A 159 -3.93 -13.81 -2.46
CA LEU A 159 -3.20 -14.30 -1.31
C LEU A 159 -1.77 -14.70 -1.71
N PHE A 160 -0.80 -14.26 -0.92
CA PHE A 160 0.62 -14.53 -1.10
C PHE A 160 1.20 -15.12 0.17
N HIS A 161 1.97 -16.19 0.05
CA HIS A 161 2.65 -16.79 1.20
C HIS A 161 3.77 -15.92 1.71
N ARG A 162 3.90 -15.79 3.03
CA ARG A 162 5.12 -15.26 3.66
C ARG A 162 6.21 -16.31 3.56
N ALA A 163 7.39 -15.88 3.12
CA ALA A 163 8.58 -16.71 2.92
C ALA A 163 9.48 -16.73 4.15
#